data_AF-A0A645F5B8-F1
#
_entry.id   AF-A0A645F5B8-F1
#
_cell.length_a   1.000
_cell.length_b   1.000
_cell.length_c   1.000
_cell.angle_alpha   90.00
_cell.angle_beta   90.00
_cell.angle_gamma   90.00
#
_symmetry.space_group_name_H-M   'P 1'
#
loop_
_entity.id
_entity.type
_entity.pdbx_description
1 polymer ?
#
loop_
_entity_poly.entity_id
_entity_poly.type
_entity_poly.pdbx_seq_one_letter_code
_entity_poly.pdbx_strand_id
1 'polypeptide(L)'
;MDDCIIYLEKNDELHSNHGGFSGLNRKLFDYSVRENEAVFYTESLDGEGGYPGNLKLEISYSLSDKNEVIIYFRAKTDKRTPLNLTNHAYFNLSGEDDVLTHKLKIESDVFLEMNVDFTPTGRILSMDENPGYRFKG
;
A
#
# COMPACT_ATOMS: atom_id res chain seq x y z
N MET A 1 1.00 16.75 13.24
CA MET A 1 2.01 16.00 14.00
C MET A 1 2.66 16.96 14.96
N ASP A 2 2.64 16.65 16.26
CA ASP A 2 2.97 17.60 17.32
C ASP A 2 2.23 18.95 17.11
N ASP A 3 0.90 18.86 17.07
CA ASP A 3 -0.06 19.98 16.87
C ASP A 3 0.07 20.81 15.58
N CYS A 4 0.94 20.41 14.65
CA CYS A 4 1.07 21.06 13.34
C CYS A 4 0.22 20.39 12.26
N ILE A 5 -0.46 21.20 11.43
CA ILE A 5 -1.14 20.76 10.20
C ILE A 5 -0.10 20.60 9.10
N ILE A 6 -0.14 19.45 8.41
CA ILE A 6 0.71 19.15 7.26
C ILE A 6 -0.19 19.04 6.03
N TYR A 7 0.22 19.70 4.94
CA TYR A 7 -0.46 19.60 3.65
C TYR A 7 0.36 18.72 2.72
N LEU A 8 -0.25 17.64 2.25
CA LEU A 8 0.36 16.70 1.31
C LEU A 8 -0.02 17.06 -0.13
N GLU A 9 0.79 16.60 -1.08
CA GLU A 9 0.48 16.71 -2.50
C GLU A 9 -0.83 16.00 -2.84
N LYS A 10 -1.70 16.70 -3.56
CA LYS A 10 -2.97 16.15 -4.04
C LYS A 10 -2.78 15.66 -5.46
N ASN A 11 -3.21 14.44 -5.72
CA ASN A 11 -3.19 13.83 -7.06
C ASN A 11 -4.52 13.16 -7.43
N ASP A 12 -5.50 13.20 -6.52
CA ASP A 12 -6.82 12.61 -6.70
C ASP A 12 -7.86 13.59 -6.12
N GLU A 13 -8.21 14.59 -6.94
CA GLU A 13 -8.99 15.76 -6.54
C GLU A 13 -8.45 16.47 -5.30
N LEU A 14 -9.14 16.35 -4.16
CA LEU A 14 -8.77 16.95 -2.89
C LEU A 14 -7.87 16.07 -2.03
N HIS A 15 -7.62 14.84 -2.47
CA HIS A 15 -6.97 13.77 -1.70
C HIS A 15 -5.54 13.51 -2.17
N SER A 16 -4.74 12.98 -1.24
CA SER A 16 -3.39 12.47 -1.51
C SER A 16 -3.46 10.95 -1.62
N ASN A 17 -3.67 10.45 -2.84
CA ASN A 17 -3.72 9.02 -3.11
C ASN A 17 -2.31 8.47 -3.40
N HIS A 18 -1.96 7.32 -2.81
CA HIS A 18 -0.66 6.64 -2.98
C HIS A 18 0.59 7.52 -2.82
N GLY A 19 0.55 8.51 -1.92
CA GLY A 19 1.68 9.42 -1.66
C GLY A 19 1.75 10.64 -2.59
N GLY A 20 0.70 10.93 -3.35
CA GLY A 20 0.61 12.13 -4.19
C GLY A 20 1.35 11.97 -5.53
N PHE A 21 1.69 13.09 -6.16
CA PHE A 21 2.47 13.06 -7.41
C PHE A 21 3.90 12.58 -7.19
N SER A 22 4.45 12.81 -6.00
CA SER A 22 5.77 12.35 -5.54
C SER A 22 5.76 10.95 -4.90
N GLY A 23 4.70 10.17 -5.09
CA GLY A 23 4.59 8.83 -4.51
C GLY A 23 5.77 7.90 -4.84
N LEU A 24 6.14 7.05 -3.88
CA LEU A 24 7.31 6.16 -3.98
C LEU A 24 7.27 5.25 -5.22
N ASN A 25 6.09 4.88 -5.71
CA ASN A 25 5.90 4.07 -6.91
C ASN A 25 6.40 4.74 -8.20
N ARG A 26 6.72 6.03 -8.17
CA ARG A 26 7.26 6.80 -9.31
C ARG A 26 8.78 7.00 -9.27
N LYS A 27 9.43 6.60 -8.17
CA LYS A 27 10.88 6.74 -8.02
C LYS A 27 11.61 5.60 -8.70
N LEU A 28 12.82 5.89 -9.14
CA LEU A 28 13.79 4.85 -9.47
C LEU A 28 14.37 4.29 -8.16
N PHE A 29 14.48 2.96 -8.10
CA PHE A 29 15.11 2.29 -6.98
C PHE A 29 16.46 1.76 -7.43
N ASP A 30 17.49 2.05 -6.65
CA ASP A 30 18.71 1.26 -6.70
C ASP A 30 18.42 -0.14 -6.16
N TYR A 31 19.25 -1.11 -6.51
CA TYR A 31 19.02 -2.48 -6.08
C TYR A 31 20.30 -3.27 -5.85
N SER A 32 20.18 -4.33 -5.06
CA SER A 32 21.17 -5.38 -4.93
C SER A 32 20.47 -6.73 -4.98
N VAL A 33 21.16 -7.75 -5.47
CA VAL A 33 20.63 -9.11 -5.54
C VAL A 33 21.55 -10.03 -4.73
N ARG A 34 20.93 -10.89 -3.94
CA ARG A 34 21.53 -12.04 -3.25
C ARG A 34 20.79 -13.28 -3.74
N GLU A 35 21.32 -14.48 -3.43
CA GLU A 35 20.86 -15.77 -3.97
C GLU A 35 19.37 -15.83 -4.37
N ASN A 36 18.45 -15.74 -3.40
CA ASN A 36 17.00 -15.79 -3.60
C ASN A 36 16.28 -14.49 -3.19
N GLU A 37 17.01 -13.38 -3.07
CA GLU A 37 16.50 -12.11 -2.54
C GLU A 37 16.94 -10.93 -3.43
N ALA A 38 15.98 -10.13 -3.87
CA ALA A 38 16.23 -8.83 -4.48
C ALA A 38 15.87 -7.73 -3.48
N VAL A 39 16.82 -6.83 -3.20
CA VAL A 39 16.64 -5.72 -2.26
C VAL A 39 16.71 -4.40 -3.03
N PHE A 40 15.67 -3.58 -2.86
CA PHE A 40 15.50 -2.30 -3.51
C PHE A 40 15.64 -1.16 -2.50
N TYR A 41 16.27 -0.07 -2.93
CA TYR A 41 16.59 1.09 -2.10
C TYR A 41 16.11 2.37 -2.77
N THR A 42 15.49 3.25 -2.02
CA THR A 42 15.24 4.62 -2.47
C THR A 42 15.19 5.58 -1.29
N GLU A 43 15.24 6.88 -1.59
CA GLU A 43 15.09 7.94 -0.60
C GLU A 43 13.98 8.91 -1.02
N SER A 44 13.18 9.34 -0.04
CA SER A 44 12.28 10.50 -0.17
C SER A 44 12.87 11.61 0.67
N LEU A 45 13.13 12.77 0.05
CA LEU A 45 13.76 13.88 0.76
C LEU A 45 12.75 14.62 1.65
N ASP A 46 13.24 15.30 2.68
CA ASP A 46 12.41 16.14 3.56
C ASP A 46 11.56 17.13 2.75
N GLY A 47 10.25 17.09 2.96
CA GLY A 47 9.27 17.95 2.27
C GLY A 47 8.76 17.41 0.94
N GLU A 48 9.33 16.33 0.41
CA GLU A 48 8.86 15.68 -0.82
C GLU A 48 7.44 15.12 -0.63
N GLY A 49 6.53 15.41 -1.56
CA GLY A 49 5.11 15.09 -1.38
C GLY A 49 4.42 15.84 -0.22
N GLY A 50 5.12 16.78 0.43
CA GLY A 50 4.70 17.43 1.68
C GLY A 50 5.02 16.63 2.95
N TYR A 51 5.69 15.47 2.86
CA TYR A 51 6.00 14.63 4.01
C TYR A 51 7.25 15.15 4.76
N PRO A 52 7.19 15.31 6.10
CA PRO A 52 8.37 15.72 6.86
C PRO A 52 9.41 14.60 6.96
N GLY A 53 10.69 14.98 6.98
CA GLY A 53 11.82 14.09 7.22
C GLY A 53 12.34 13.41 5.97
N ASN A 54 13.65 13.14 5.97
CA ASN A 54 14.26 12.28 4.96
C ASN A 54 13.91 10.83 5.29
N LEU A 55 13.25 10.15 4.36
CA LEU A 55 12.91 8.74 4.44
C LEU A 55 13.92 7.91 3.64
N LYS A 56 14.62 7.00 4.28
CA LYS A 56 15.35 5.91 3.61
C LYS A 56 14.47 4.67 3.61
N LEU A 57 14.17 4.14 2.43
CA LEU A 57 13.32 2.97 2.23
C LEU A 57 14.14 1.82 1.65
N GLU A 58 13.99 0.65 2.25
CA GLU A 58 14.46 -0.64 1.76
C GLU A 58 13.25 -1.56 1.59
N ILE A 59 13.12 -2.21 0.44
CA ILE A 59 12.11 -3.23 0.18
C ILE A 59 12.83 -4.49 -0.29
N SER A 60 12.65 -5.62 0.38
CA SER A 60 13.17 -6.90 -0.10
C SER A 60 12.04 -7.81 -0.58
N TYR A 61 12.30 -8.47 -1.70
CA TYR A 61 11.50 -9.54 -2.26
C TYR A 61 12.33 -10.81 -2.25
N SER A 62 11.84 -11.86 -1.59
CA SER A 62 12.49 -13.16 -1.59
C SER A 62 11.53 -14.28 -1.97
N LEU A 63 12.07 -15.30 -2.65
CA LEU A 63 11.35 -16.52 -2.98
C LEU A 63 11.82 -17.65 -2.06
N SER A 64 10.89 -18.36 -1.42
CA SER A 64 11.20 -19.54 -0.62
C SER A 64 11.00 -20.84 -1.40
N ASP A 65 11.65 -21.92 -0.97
CA ASP A 65 11.47 -23.27 -1.53
C ASP A 65 10.04 -23.83 -1.33
N LYS A 66 9.17 -23.09 -0.63
CA LYS A 66 7.75 -23.42 -0.43
C LYS A 66 6.82 -22.67 -1.38
N ASN A 67 7.35 -22.03 -2.43
CA ASN A 67 6.61 -21.18 -3.37
C ASN A 67 5.97 -19.94 -2.72
N GLU A 68 6.64 -19.35 -1.73
CA GLU A 68 6.20 -18.11 -1.10
C GLU A 68 6.93 -16.92 -1.73
N VAL A 69 6.20 -15.84 -1.99
CA VAL A 69 6.78 -14.51 -2.23
C VAL A 69 6.71 -13.76 -0.91
N ILE A 70 7.87 -13.47 -0.32
CA ILE A 70 7.95 -12.73 0.94
C ILE A 70 8.42 -11.31 0.63
N ILE A 71 7.66 -10.32 1.11
CA ILE A 71 7.94 -8.90 0.92
C ILE A 71 8.20 -8.28 2.29
N TYR A 72 9.39 -7.71 2.49
CA TYR A 72 9.71 -6.93 3.68
C TYR A 72 9.88 -5.46 3.32
N PHE A 73 9.24 -4.60 4.12
CA PHE A 73 9.42 -3.16 4.06
C PHE A 73 10.21 -2.72 5.30
N ARG A 74 11.29 -1.98 5.09
CA ARG A 74 12.07 -1.36 6.15
C ARG A 74 12.27 0.12 5.84
N ALA A 75 11.95 0.96 6.79
CA ALA A 75 12.08 2.40 6.65
C ALA A 75 12.80 3.01 7.85
N LYS A 76 13.57 4.07 7.59
CA LYS A 76 14.16 4.93 8.62
C LYS A 76 13.94 6.38 8.22
N THR A 77 13.51 7.19 9.18
CA THR A 77 13.31 8.63 9.02
C THR A 77 14.10 9.41 10.06
N ASP A 78 14.49 10.64 9.75
CA ASP A 78 15.16 11.57 10.67
C ASP A 78 14.20 12.54 11.38
N LYS A 79 12.94 12.60 10.94
CA LYS A 79 11.84 13.31 11.61
C LYS A 79 10.65 12.38 11.79
N ARG A 80 9.81 12.69 12.77
CA ARG A 80 8.50 12.05 12.90
C ARG A 80 7.75 12.30 11.57
N THR A 81 7.24 11.24 10.93
CA THR A 81 6.47 11.32 9.67
C THR A 81 5.43 10.20 9.59
N PRO A 82 4.27 10.37 8.91
CA PRO A 82 3.36 9.25 8.67
C PRO A 82 3.91 8.36 7.57
N LEU A 83 3.81 7.04 7.76
CA LEU A 83 4.20 6.06 6.75
C LEU A 83 3.28 4.84 6.86
N ASN A 84 2.66 4.46 5.75
CA ASN A 84 1.86 3.24 5.63
C ASN A 84 2.07 2.68 4.22
N LEU A 85 2.81 1.57 4.12
CA LEU A 85 3.23 0.98 2.85
C LEU A 85 2.40 -0.28 2.56
N THR A 86 2.19 -0.54 1.28
CA THR A 86 1.55 -1.78 0.81
C THR A 86 2.19 -2.22 -0.50
N ASN A 87 1.92 -3.46 -0.91
CA ASN A 87 2.20 -3.95 -2.24
C ASN A 87 0.92 -3.83 -3.11
N HIS A 88 1.08 -3.41 -4.36
CA HIS A 88 -0.04 -3.14 -5.27
C HIS A 88 -0.11 -4.15 -6.43
N ALA A 89 0.22 -5.41 -6.18
CA ALA A 89 0.09 -6.47 -7.18
C ALA A 89 -1.38 -6.73 -7.53
N TYR A 90 -1.64 -6.94 -8.81
CA TYR A 90 -2.92 -7.42 -9.31
C TYR A 90 -2.76 -8.89 -9.70
N PHE A 91 -3.64 -9.75 -9.18
CA PHE A 91 -3.62 -11.18 -9.46
C PHE A 91 -4.68 -11.55 -10.48
N ASN A 92 -4.26 -12.23 -11.54
CA ASN A 92 -5.14 -12.91 -12.47
C ASN A 92 -4.58 -14.32 -12.74
N LEU A 93 -5.21 -15.32 -12.14
CA LEU A 93 -4.79 -16.73 -12.22
C LEU A 93 -5.27 -17.46 -13.49
N SER A 94 -6.20 -16.90 -14.27
CA SER A 94 -6.74 -17.56 -15.46
C SER A 94 -5.99 -17.16 -16.73
N GLY A 95 -5.41 -15.95 -16.76
CA GLY A 95 -4.85 -15.36 -17.98
C GLY A 95 -5.92 -14.81 -18.94
N GLU A 96 -7.17 -14.78 -18.50
CA GLU A 96 -8.31 -14.21 -19.24
C GLU A 96 -8.45 -12.72 -18.95
N ASP A 97 -9.39 -12.04 -19.61
CA ASP A 97 -9.61 -10.60 -19.46
C ASP A 97 -10.18 -10.20 -18.08
N ASP A 98 -10.79 -11.13 -17.34
CA ASP A 98 -11.40 -10.88 -16.04
C ASP A 98 -11.10 -11.94 -14.96
N VAL A 99 -11.50 -11.63 -13.73
CA VAL A 99 -11.33 -12.48 -12.54
C VAL A 99 -12.66 -13.03 -11.99
N LEU A 100 -13.74 -12.94 -12.77
CA LEU A 100 -15.10 -13.23 -12.29
C LEU A 100 -15.31 -14.71 -11.95
N THR A 101 -14.49 -15.59 -12.50
CA THR A 101 -14.53 -17.03 -12.22
C THR A 101 -13.70 -17.42 -10.99
N HIS A 102 -12.91 -16.50 -10.44
CA HIS A 102 -12.04 -16.76 -9.30
C HIS A 102 -12.86 -16.85 -8.03
N LYS A 103 -12.40 -17.68 -7.10
CA LYS A 103 -13.00 -17.81 -5.77
C LYS A 103 -12.13 -17.08 -4.77
N LEU A 104 -12.75 -16.24 -3.96
CA LEU A 104 -12.09 -15.43 -2.94
C LEU A 104 -12.58 -15.86 -1.56
N LYS A 105 -11.64 -16.02 -0.62
CA LYS A 105 -11.93 -16.21 0.80
C LYS A 105 -11.17 -15.17 1.63
N ILE A 106 -11.86 -14.43 2.49
CA ILE A 106 -11.29 -13.42 3.39
C ILE A 106 -11.81 -13.67 4.81
N GLU A 107 -10.89 -13.84 5.76
CA GLU A 107 -11.21 -14.03 7.19
C GLU A 107 -11.45 -12.67 7.88
N SER A 108 -12.51 -11.97 7.48
CA SER A 108 -12.97 -10.72 8.12
C SER A 108 -14.49 -10.69 8.27
N ASP A 109 -14.98 -10.12 9.38
CA ASP A 109 -16.42 -9.91 9.63
C ASP A 109 -16.90 -8.51 9.23
N VAL A 110 -15.97 -7.60 8.95
CA VAL A 110 -16.27 -6.18 8.74
C VAL A 110 -15.48 -5.59 7.58
N PHE A 111 -15.96 -4.47 7.07
CA PHE A 111 -15.28 -3.65 6.06
C PHE A 111 -15.52 -2.16 6.32
N LEU A 112 -14.69 -1.32 5.71
CA LEU A 112 -14.86 0.14 5.79
C LEU A 112 -15.86 0.59 4.74
N GLU A 113 -16.82 1.39 5.17
CA GLU A 113 -17.72 2.06 4.24
C GLU A 113 -16.97 3.17 3.48
N MET A 114 -17.25 3.30 2.19
CA MET A 114 -16.64 4.29 1.31
C MET A 114 -17.66 5.32 0.82
N ASN A 115 -17.20 6.55 0.67
CA ASN A 115 -17.88 7.60 -0.09
C ASN A 115 -17.81 7.31 -1.60
N VAL A 116 -18.53 8.10 -2.39
CA VAL A 116 -18.52 8.00 -3.87
C VAL A 116 -17.15 8.33 -4.46
N ASP A 117 -16.34 9.12 -3.76
CA ASP A 117 -14.94 9.43 -4.12
C ASP A 117 -13.95 8.37 -3.60
N PHE A 118 -14.45 7.20 -3.18
CA PHE A 118 -13.67 6.07 -2.66
C PHE A 118 -12.90 6.34 -1.35
N THR A 119 -13.16 7.46 -0.66
CA THR A 119 -12.59 7.71 0.66
C THR A 119 -13.39 7.00 1.77
N PRO A 120 -12.74 6.53 2.85
CA PRO A 120 -13.46 5.96 3.98
C PRO A 120 -14.35 6.99 4.69
N THR A 121 -15.58 6.63 5.01
CA THR A 121 -16.49 7.50 5.80
C THR A 121 -16.14 7.55 7.29
N GLY A 122 -15.30 6.60 7.74
CA GLY A 122 -15.01 6.34 9.15
C GLY A 122 -15.93 5.30 9.79
N ARG A 123 -16.98 4.85 9.10
CA ARG A 123 -17.86 3.77 9.57
C ARG A 123 -17.28 2.40 9.22
N ILE A 124 -17.37 1.49 10.19
CA ILE A 124 -17.06 0.07 10.04
C ILE A 124 -18.40 -0.66 9.97
N LEU A 125 -18.63 -1.41 8.90
CA LEU A 125 -19.89 -2.13 8.66
C LEU A 125 -19.71 -3.64 8.80
N SER A 126 -20.74 -4.31 9.32
CA SER A 126 -20.78 -5.77 9.39
C SER A 126 -21.09 -6.38 8.02
N MET A 127 -20.41 -7.45 7.67
CA MET A 127 -20.70 -8.25 6.48
C MET A 127 -22.00 -9.06 6.62
N ASP A 128 -22.50 -9.26 7.84
CA ASP A 128 -23.77 -9.97 8.04
C ASP A 128 -24.97 -9.17 7.54
N GLU A 129 -24.90 -7.85 7.71
CA GLU A 129 -25.88 -6.89 7.20
C GLU A 129 -25.62 -6.56 5.71
N ASN A 130 -24.45 -6.93 5.19
CA ASN A 130 -23.98 -6.60 3.84
C ASN A 130 -23.41 -7.85 3.13
N PRO A 131 -24.25 -8.85 2.81
CA PRO A 131 -23.79 -10.17 2.37
C PRO A 131 -23.04 -10.19 1.04
N GLY A 132 -23.17 -9.14 0.21
CA GLY A 132 -22.41 -9.00 -1.04
C GLY A 132 -20.89 -8.83 -0.83
N TYR A 133 -20.46 -8.45 0.37
CA TYR A 133 -19.05 -8.36 0.76
C TYR A 133 -18.59 -9.53 1.63
N ARG A 134 -19.46 -10.51 1.90
CA ARG A 134 -19.14 -11.67 2.74
C ARG A 134 -18.37 -12.71 1.92
N PHE A 135 -17.06 -12.75 2.13
CA PHE A 135 -16.16 -13.75 1.54
C PHE A 135 -15.63 -14.76 2.59
N LYS A 136 -16.35 -14.97 3.69
CA LYS A 136 -16.06 -16.07 4.61
C LYS A 136 -16.50 -17.39 3.98
N GLY A 137 -15.66 -18.41 4.13
CA GLY A 137 -15.92 -19.76 3.57
C GLY A 137 -17.02 -20.51 4.30
#